data_AF-A0A7S0RXK8-F1
#
_entry.id   AF-A0A7S0RXK8-F1
#
_cell.length_a   1.000
_cell.length_b   1.000
_cell.length_c   1.000
_cell.angle_alpha   90.00
_cell.angle_beta   90.00
_cell.angle_gamma   90.00
#
_symmetry.space_group_name_H-M   'P 1'
#
loop_
_entity.id
_entity.type
_entity.pdbx_description
1 polymer ?
#
loop_
_entity_poly.entity_id
_entity_poly.type
_entity_poly.pdbx_seq_one_letter_code
_entity_poly.pdbx_strand_id
1 'polypeptide(L)'
;MPSIMPSLASKAVGAVTGLVTGVLNRGKRFYKWQKKHKDQALVLYIFILGYSYCNFSFWSYLPQPYGTQWHMQFRYAETQVLKVIWPETWLLFLAHWAALAVLYILLKRTSKELQQRREISTQRQLEAKNIEREERIRKQMQVKLQVLAQQAEEEKRRAQEEAARIREAERLAAREAAEQAKSGKAQAIGSKQAQVAQAAAARSSSPVVAPSTTSAQAAPSADHSAQQKQRYEALQRAADQAAAANSGAGNSSAGSSNGAAGAPSGRDMAAARGAGVAAAQRTGMVPLSVAQEAEERQRQWLQHGGGSTEALARMAREAERAAQDAEYQEALTADQKRAAARAAAEAEKQRKEEEKRALAKKLQELAALKQQLKGELEPEPAEDEKEAAEAEAAADGGTAPPSRCVVVRVRLPDGSTHTRRWLRSSPMDKVYCWVQSIDAMPLWAPEQWRLATSYPRTVVERSAGLVDVAGPGHGLMLLVEQA
;
A
#
# COMPACT_ATOMS: atom_id res chain seq x y z
N MET A 1 6.21 78.12 -28.47
CA MET A 1 4.85 77.88 -28.98
C MET A 1 4.48 76.41 -28.78
N PRO A 2 4.01 75.99 -27.59
CA PRO A 2 3.57 74.62 -27.36
C PRO A 2 2.04 74.50 -27.26
N SER A 3 1.54 73.29 -27.53
CA SER A 3 0.35 72.71 -26.90
C SER A 3 -1.04 73.26 -27.29
N ILE A 4 -1.55 72.87 -28.47
CA ILE A 4 -3.01 72.81 -28.72
C ILE A 4 -3.35 71.65 -29.67
N MET A 5 -3.18 70.37 -29.27
CA MET A 5 -3.73 69.23 -30.04
C MET A 5 -4.07 67.91 -29.28
N PRO A 6 -4.22 67.81 -27.93
CA PRO A 6 -4.72 66.55 -27.33
C PRO A 6 -6.26 66.47 -27.19
N SER A 7 -7.00 67.53 -27.54
CA SER A 7 -8.44 67.68 -27.23
C SER A 7 -9.39 66.88 -28.13
N LEU A 8 -9.03 66.66 -29.40
CA LEU A 8 -9.93 66.00 -30.37
C LEU A 8 -9.86 64.47 -30.28
N ALA A 9 -8.69 63.91 -30.01
CA ALA A 9 -8.52 62.46 -29.88
C ALA A 9 -9.23 61.90 -28.64
N SER A 10 -9.19 62.60 -27.49
CA SER A 10 -9.87 62.10 -26.28
C SER A 10 -11.39 62.19 -26.39
N LYS A 11 -11.92 63.19 -27.10
CA LYS A 11 -13.36 63.33 -27.37
C LYS A 11 -13.88 62.25 -28.33
N ALA A 12 -13.11 61.91 -29.37
CA ALA A 12 -13.45 60.82 -30.29
C ALA A 12 -13.45 59.46 -29.57
N VAL A 13 -12.44 59.20 -28.73
CA VAL A 13 -12.37 57.97 -27.94
C VAL A 13 -13.56 57.87 -26.98
N GLY A 14 -13.89 58.94 -26.26
CA GLY A 14 -15.04 58.98 -25.33
C GLY A 14 -16.40 58.78 -26.02
N ALA A 15 -16.58 59.34 -27.21
CA ALA A 15 -17.79 59.14 -28.00
C ALA A 15 -17.95 57.68 -28.45
N VAL A 16 -16.86 57.04 -28.88
CA VAL A 16 -16.87 55.63 -29.30
C VAL A 16 -17.09 54.70 -28.10
N THR A 17 -16.43 54.93 -26.95
CA THR A 17 -16.69 54.10 -25.75
C THR A 17 -18.12 54.28 -25.24
N GLY A 18 -18.70 55.48 -25.31
CA GLY A 18 -20.10 55.73 -24.96
C GLY A 18 -21.08 55.00 -25.87
N LEU A 19 -20.82 54.99 -27.17
CA LEU A 19 -21.65 54.28 -28.16
C LEU A 19 -21.56 52.76 -27.97
N VAL A 20 -20.35 52.23 -27.76
CA VAL A 20 -20.12 50.80 -27.50
C VAL A 20 -20.75 50.36 -26.18
N THR A 21 -20.59 51.11 -25.09
CA THR A 21 -21.25 50.79 -23.81
C THR A 21 -22.77 50.93 -23.90
N GLY A 22 -23.29 51.90 -24.66
CA GLY A 22 -24.72 52.04 -24.93
C GLY A 22 -25.32 50.87 -25.73
N VAL A 23 -24.58 50.36 -26.72
CA VAL A 23 -24.97 49.16 -27.50
C VAL A 23 -24.88 47.90 -26.64
N LEU A 24 -23.82 47.75 -25.84
CA LEU A 24 -23.66 46.60 -24.93
C LEU A 24 -24.73 46.58 -23.82
N ASN A 25 -25.10 47.73 -23.27
CA ASN A 25 -26.17 47.81 -22.27
C ASN A 25 -27.56 47.57 -22.88
N ARG A 26 -27.80 48.02 -24.12
CA ARG A 26 -29.02 47.64 -24.86
C ARG A 26 -29.05 46.15 -25.18
N GLY A 27 -27.92 45.57 -25.58
CA GLY A 27 -27.75 44.13 -25.79
C GLY A 27 -27.99 43.31 -24.52
N LYS A 28 -27.51 43.75 -23.35
CA LYS A 28 -27.77 43.08 -22.06
C LYS A 28 -29.24 43.13 -21.66
N ARG A 29 -29.92 44.27 -21.86
CA ARG A 29 -31.37 44.39 -21.62
C ARG A 29 -32.16 43.54 -22.59
N PHE A 30 -31.79 43.54 -23.87
CA PHE A 30 -32.38 42.69 -24.90
C PHE A 30 -32.18 41.21 -24.59
N TYR A 31 -30.98 40.79 -24.15
CA TYR A 31 -30.70 39.41 -23.77
C TYR A 31 -31.47 38.97 -22.51
N LYS A 32 -31.59 39.84 -21.50
CA LYS A 32 -32.46 39.58 -20.33
C LYS A 32 -33.93 39.48 -20.72
N TRP A 33 -34.39 40.34 -21.63
CA TRP A 33 -35.75 40.29 -22.18
C TRP A 33 -35.97 39.01 -22.99
N GLN A 34 -35.06 38.65 -23.89
CA GLN A 34 -35.10 37.41 -24.67
C GLN A 34 -35.08 36.17 -23.78
N LYS A 35 -34.30 36.18 -22.68
CA LYS A 35 -34.29 35.07 -21.71
C LYS A 35 -35.62 34.95 -20.95
N LYS A 36 -36.31 36.07 -20.70
CA LYS A 36 -37.62 36.12 -20.06
C LYS A 36 -38.77 35.77 -21.02
N HIS A 37 -38.57 35.97 -22.32
CA HIS A 37 -39.58 35.83 -23.37
C HIS A 37 -39.07 34.96 -24.53
N LYS A 38 -38.41 33.83 -24.23
CA LYS A 38 -37.78 32.95 -25.24
C LYS A 38 -38.77 32.51 -26.32
N ASP A 39 -40.00 32.21 -25.91
CA ASP A 39 -41.05 31.74 -26.81
C ASP A 39 -41.56 32.85 -27.74
N GLN A 40 -41.63 34.10 -27.24
CA GLN A 40 -42.08 35.24 -28.05
C GLN A 40 -41.00 35.73 -29.03
N ALA A 41 -39.72 35.62 -28.67
CA ALA A 41 -38.61 35.97 -29.57
C ALA A 41 -38.52 35.00 -30.76
N LEU A 42 -38.78 33.71 -30.53
CA LEU A 42 -38.84 32.70 -31.59
C LEU A 42 -40.03 32.97 -32.54
N VAL A 43 -41.20 33.30 -31.98
CA VAL A 43 -42.39 33.66 -32.76
C VAL A 43 -42.15 34.91 -33.62
N LEU A 44 -41.51 35.96 -33.07
CA LEU A 44 -41.21 37.18 -33.84
C LEU A 44 -40.22 36.90 -34.99
N TYR A 45 -39.23 36.05 -34.76
CA TYR A 45 -38.25 35.66 -35.78
C TYR A 45 -38.88 34.83 -36.91
N ILE A 46 -39.75 33.86 -36.55
CA ILE A 46 -40.55 33.10 -37.51
C ILE A 46 -41.49 34.03 -38.28
N PHE A 47 -42.07 35.04 -37.63
CA PHE A 47 -42.96 36.00 -38.29
C PHE A 47 -42.21 36.88 -39.31
N ILE A 48 -40.99 37.33 -39.00
CA ILE A 48 -40.17 38.13 -39.92
C ILE A 48 -39.68 37.31 -41.12
N LEU A 49 -39.26 36.05 -40.89
CA LEU A 49 -38.90 35.13 -41.96
C LEU A 49 -40.11 34.76 -42.81
N GLY A 50 -41.25 34.47 -42.17
CA GLY A 50 -42.52 34.20 -42.86
C GLY A 50 -42.99 35.40 -43.68
N TYR A 51 -42.89 36.62 -43.15
CA TYR A 51 -43.27 37.84 -43.89
C TYR A 51 -42.37 38.08 -45.11
N SER A 52 -41.06 37.82 -44.99
CA SER A 52 -40.14 37.91 -46.13
C SER A 52 -40.41 36.83 -47.17
N TYR A 53 -40.73 35.60 -46.73
CA TYR A 53 -41.04 34.49 -47.62
C TYR A 53 -42.39 34.66 -48.34
N CYS A 54 -43.40 35.18 -47.64
CA CYS A 54 -44.70 35.50 -48.21
C CYS A 54 -44.64 36.68 -49.19
N ASN A 55 -43.85 37.72 -48.93
CA ASN A 55 -43.67 38.80 -49.91
C ASN A 55 -42.99 38.31 -51.21
N PHE A 56 -42.00 37.43 -51.08
CA PHE A 56 -41.31 36.83 -52.22
C PHE A 56 -42.24 35.90 -53.03
N SER A 57 -43.08 35.11 -52.32
CA SER A 57 -44.03 34.19 -52.94
C SER A 57 -45.24 34.91 -53.56
N PHE A 58 -45.69 36.00 -52.96
CA PHE A 58 -46.81 36.81 -53.46
C PHE A 58 -46.48 37.48 -54.81
N TRP A 59 -45.22 37.92 -54.98
CA TRP A 59 -44.75 38.45 -56.26
C TRP A 59 -44.57 37.39 -57.35
N SER A 60 -44.42 36.12 -56.97
CA SER A 60 -44.27 35.01 -57.94
C SER A 60 -45.59 34.33 -58.34
N TYR A 61 -46.69 34.63 -57.63
CA TYR A 61 -48.00 33.99 -57.86
C TYR A 61 -49.10 34.91 -58.43
N LEU A 62 -48.83 36.19 -58.70
CA LEU A 62 -49.78 37.03 -59.42
C LEU A 62 -49.96 36.48 -60.85
N PRO A 63 -51.15 35.98 -61.22
CA PRO A 63 -51.41 35.53 -62.57
C PRO A 63 -51.27 36.74 -63.50
N GLN A 64 -50.54 36.58 -64.60
CA GLN A 64 -50.50 37.58 -65.67
C GLN A 64 -51.77 37.46 -66.52
N PRO A 65 -52.68 38.45 -66.45
CA PRO A 65 -53.45 38.76 -67.63
C PRO A 65 -53.31 40.24 -67.98
N TYR A 66 -53.07 40.49 -69.26
CA TYR A 66 -53.08 41.76 -69.99
C TYR A 66 -51.83 42.66 -69.89
N GLY A 67 -51.15 42.80 -71.04
CA GLY A 67 -50.30 43.95 -71.33
C GLY A 67 -48.87 43.63 -71.78
N THR A 68 -48.69 42.99 -72.94
CA THR A 68 -47.36 42.74 -73.56
C THR A 68 -46.58 44.01 -73.90
N GLN A 69 -47.16 45.21 -73.78
CA GLN A 69 -46.49 46.49 -74.07
C GLN A 69 -45.97 47.21 -72.82
N TRP A 70 -46.63 47.06 -71.67
CA TRP A 70 -46.17 47.62 -70.39
C TRP A 70 -45.04 46.79 -69.76
N HIS A 71 -45.02 45.47 -70.01
CA HIS A 71 -43.95 44.60 -69.50
C HIS A 71 -42.56 44.89 -70.09
N MET A 72 -42.46 45.39 -71.33
CA MET A 72 -41.15 45.77 -71.88
C MET A 72 -40.62 47.07 -71.27
N GLN A 73 -41.46 48.09 -71.06
CA GLN A 73 -41.02 49.32 -70.39
C GLN A 73 -40.73 49.11 -68.90
N PHE A 74 -41.52 48.26 -68.22
CA PHE A 74 -41.25 47.93 -66.82
C PHE A 74 -39.97 47.10 -66.65
N ARG A 75 -39.69 46.13 -67.54
CA ARG A 75 -38.41 45.40 -67.51
C ARG A 75 -37.21 46.29 -67.89
N TYR A 76 -37.39 47.30 -68.74
CA TYR A 76 -36.31 48.25 -69.04
C TYR A 76 -36.06 49.24 -67.89
N ALA A 77 -37.12 49.70 -67.20
CA ALA A 77 -36.99 50.51 -66.00
C ALA A 77 -36.44 49.72 -64.79
N GLU A 78 -36.90 48.48 -64.58
CA GLU A 78 -36.36 47.58 -63.55
C GLU A 78 -34.89 47.29 -63.79
N THR A 79 -34.46 46.99 -65.02
CA THR A 79 -33.05 46.70 -65.29
C THR A 79 -32.14 47.93 -65.15
N GLN A 80 -32.66 49.14 -65.34
CA GLN A 80 -31.90 50.38 -65.10
C GLN A 80 -31.85 50.76 -63.61
N VAL A 81 -32.96 50.63 -62.88
CA VAL A 81 -33.01 50.93 -61.44
C VAL A 81 -32.26 49.86 -60.62
N LEU A 82 -32.37 48.58 -60.99
CA LEU A 82 -31.63 47.50 -60.35
C LEU A 82 -30.12 47.61 -60.59
N LYS A 83 -29.67 48.08 -61.76
CA LYS A 83 -28.23 48.29 -62.01
C LYS A 83 -27.61 49.39 -61.14
N VAL A 84 -28.38 50.40 -60.75
CA VAL A 84 -27.89 51.51 -59.92
C VAL A 84 -27.99 51.19 -58.43
N ILE A 85 -29.02 50.46 -57.98
CA ILE A 85 -29.27 50.20 -56.54
C ILE A 85 -28.62 48.90 -56.03
N TRP A 86 -28.42 47.89 -56.90
CA TRP A 86 -27.83 46.61 -56.47
C TRP A 86 -26.40 46.68 -55.93
N PRO A 87 -25.45 47.46 -56.50
CA PRO A 87 -24.08 47.44 -56.02
C PRO A 87 -23.96 47.92 -54.57
N GLU A 88 -24.69 48.96 -54.19
CA GLU A 88 -24.62 49.55 -52.84
C GLU A 88 -25.32 48.67 -51.79
N THR A 89 -26.47 48.08 -52.13
CA THR A 89 -27.20 47.18 -51.22
C THR A 89 -26.47 45.87 -50.99
N TRP A 90 -25.76 45.33 -52.00
CA TRP A 90 -24.90 44.17 -51.83
C TRP A 90 -23.71 44.42 -50.90
N LEU A 91 -23.09 45.59 -50.98
CA LEU A 91 -21.99 45.96 -50.08
C LEU A 91 -22.47 46.09 -48.62
N LEU A 92 -23.65 46.68 -48.39
CA LEU A 92 -24.26 46.73 -47.06
C LEU A 92 -24.60 45.34 -46.51
N PHE A 93 -25.08 44.44 -47.36
CA PHE A 93 -25.35 43.05 -46.99
C PHE A 93 -24.07 42.31 -46.61
N LEU A 94 -23.01 42.41 -47.42
CA LEU A 94 -21.71 41.80 -47.12
C LEU A 94 -21.09 42.38 -45.84
N ALA A 95 -21.19 43.70 -45.64
CA ALA A 95 -20.71 44.34 -44.42
C ALA A 95 -21.49 43.86 -43.18
N HIS A 96 -22.81 43.67 -43.30
CA HIS A 96 -23.64 43.12 -42.23
C HIS A 96 -23.26 41.67 -41.91
N TRP A 97 -23.07 40.81 -42.92
CA TRP A 97 -22.61 39.44 -42.73
C TRP A 97 -21.21 39.35 -42.13
N ALA A 98 -20.28 40.20 -42.57
CA ALA A 98 -18.95 40.29 -41.97
C ALA A 98 -19.03 40.70 -40.48
N ALA A 99 -19.89 41.67 -40.14
CA ALA A 99 -20.11 42.08 -38.75
C ALA A 99 -20.71 40.94 -37.90
N LEU A 100 -21.69 40.19 -38.43
CA LEU A 100 -22.26 39.02 -37.76
C LEU A 100 -21.22 37.89 -37.58
N ALA A 101 -20.37 37.65 -38.57
CA ALA A 101 -19.30 36.65 -38.49
C ALA A 101 -18.28 37.02 -37.40
N VAL A 102 -17.86 38.29 -37.33
CA VAL A 102 -16.97 38.78 -36.26
C VAL A 102 -17.64 38.65 -34.89
N LEU A 103 -18.92 39.02 -34.77
CA LEU A 103 -19.68 38.88 -33.53
C LEU A 103 -19.79 37.41 -33.10
N TYR A 104 -20.05 36.50 -34.04
CA TYR A 104 -20.09 35.06 -33.78
C TYR A 104 -18.74 34.52 -33.27
N ILE A 105 -17.62 34.93 -33.89
CA ILE A 105 -16.27 34.54 -33.44
C ILE A 105 -16.00 35.05 -32.01
N LEU A 106 -16.37 36.29 -31.70
CA LEU A 106 -16.22 36.85 -30.35
C LEU A 106 -17.10 36.14 -29.31
N LEU A 107 -18.35 35.80 -29.67
CA LEU A 107 -19.25 35.01 -28.81
C LEU A 107 -18.70 33.60 -28.57
N LYS A 108 -18.18 32.94 -29.60
CA LYS A 108 -17.58 31.61 -29.46
C LYS A 108 -16.34 31.65 -28.58
N ARG A 109 -15.49 32.67 -28.72
CA ARG A 109 -14.31 32.88 -27.86
C ARG A 109 -14.69 33.11 -26.40
N THR A 110 -15.63 34.02 -26.14
CA THR A 110 -16.09 34.31 -24.77
C THR A 110 -16.81 33.14 -24.12
N SER A 111 -17.55 32.33 -24.90
CA SER A 111 -18.16 31.09 -24.43
C SER A 111 -17.11 30.07 -23.98
N LYS A 112 -16.05 29.85 -24.78
CA LYS A 112 -14.91 28.98 -24.40
C LYS A 112 -14.20 29.49 -23.15
N GLU A 113 -13.94 30.79 -23.05
CA GLU A 113 -13.31 31.37 -21.85
C GLU A 113 -14.19 31.20 -20.60
N LEU A 114 -15.51 31.27 -20.72
CA LEU A 114 -16.44 31.01 -19.61
C LEU A 114 -16.48 29.53 -19.22
N GLN A 115 -16.43 28.60 -20.18
CA GLN A 115 -16.32 27.17 -19.89
C GLN A 115 -15.02 26.85 -19.16
N GLN A 116 -13.88 27.35 -19.64
CA GLN A 116 -12.58 27.18 -18.97
C GLN A 116 -12.60 27.75 -17.54
N ARG A 117 -13.21 28.92 -17.33
CA ARG A 117 -13.35 29.49 -15.97
C ARG A 117 -14.20 28.62 -15.05
N ARG A 118 -15.26 27.99 -15.57
CA ARG A 118 -16.09 27.06 -14.79
C ARG A 118 -15.29 25.82 -14.42
N GLU A 119 -14.59 25.21 -15.38
CA GLU A 119 -13.74 24.04 -15.14
C GLU A 119 -12.66 24.33 -14.08
N ILE A 120 -11.93 25.44 -14.22
CA ILE A 120 -10.93 25.87 -13.24
C ILE A 120 -11.58 26.10 -11.87
N SER A 121 -12.78 26.70 -11.81
CA SER A 121 -13.48 26.90 -10.54
C SER A 121 -13.90 25.58 -9.89
N THR A 122 -14.35 24.60 -10.66
CA THR A 122 -14.72 23.27 -10.16
C THR A 122 -13.49 22.48 -9.70
N GLN A 123 -12.37 22.57 -10.43
CA GLN A 123 -11.10 21.97 -10.02
C GLN A 123 -10.61 22.56 -8.69
N ARG A 124 -10.62 23.89 -8.54
CA ARG A 124 -10.25 24.54 -7.28
C ARG A 124 -11.14 24.13 -6.11
N GLN A 125 -12.45 23.95 -6.34
CA GLN A 125 -13.36 23.45 -5.31
C GLN A 125 -13.06 22.01 -4.90
N LEU A 126 -12.72 21.15 -5.86
CA LEU A 126 -12.31 19.76 -5.59
C LEU A 126 -10.97 19.71 -4.83
N GLU A 127 -9.99 20.52 -5.23
CA GLU A 127 -8.72 20.66 -4.52
C GLU A 127 -8.92 21.15 -3.09
N ALA A 128 -9.77 22.16 -2.88
CA ALA A 128 -10.09 22.65 -1.53
C ALA A 128 -10.73 21.57 -0.64
N LYS A 129 -11.68 20.78 -1.19
CA LYS A 129 -12.27 19.65 -0.48
C LYS A 129 -11.26 18.54 -0.18
N ASN A 130 -10.32 18.29 -1.08
CA ASN A 130 -9.25 17.31 -0.87
C ASN A 130 -8.31 17.76 0.26
N ILE A 131 -7.91 19.03 0.27
CA ILE A 131 -7.10 19.62 1.35
C ILE A 131 -7.82 19.48 2.70
N GLU A 132 -9.11 19.83 2.77
CA GLU A 132 -9.91 19.69 4.01
C GLU A 132 -9.97 18.23 4.48
N ARG A 133 -10.14 17.28 3.55
CA ARG A 133 -10.14 15.85 3.87
C ARG A 133 -8.77 15.39 4.42
N GLU A 134 -7.68 15.83 3.81
CA GLU A 134 -6.32 15.54 4.30
C GLU A 134 -6.07 16.12 5.69
N GLU A 135 -6.51 17.35 5.95
CA GLU A 135 -6.40 17.96 7.29
C GLU A 135 -7.19 17.17 8.35
N ARG A 136 -8.40 16.71 8.02
CA ARG A 136 -9.18 15.84 8.93
C ARG A 136 -8.44 14.53 9.21
N ILE A 137 -7.84 13.90 8.21
CA ILE A 137 -7.05 12.68 8.38
C ILE A 137 -5.82 12.95 9.27
N ARG A 138 -5.09 14.06 9.04
CA ARG A 138 -3.94 14.45 9.87
C ARG A 138 -4.35 14.69 11.32
N LYS A 139 -5.46 15.39 11.56
CA LYS A 139 -5.99 15.60 12.92
C LYS A 139 -6.37 14.27 13.59
N GLN A 140 -7.05 13.36 12.87
CA GLN A 140 -7.36 12.02 13.38
C GLN A 140 -6.09 11.22 13.71
N MET A 141 -5.05 11.28 12.87
CA MET A 141 -3.77 10.64 13.16
C MET A 141 -3.09 11.24 14.39
N GLN A 142 -3.10 12.56 14.55
CA GLN A 142 -2.54 13.22 15.74
C GLN A 142 -3.27 12.79 17.02
N VAL A 143 -4.60 12.74 17.01
CA VAL A 143 -5.38 12.25 18.16
C VAL A 143 -5.04 10.79 18.48
N LYS A 144 -4.94 9.92 17.46
CA LYS A 144 -4.52 8.53 17.66
C LYS A 144 -3.12 8.42 18.26
N LEU A 145 -2.17 9.21 17.77
CA LEU A 145 -0.80 9.26 18.32
C LEU A 145 -0.79 9.73 19.78
N GLN A 146 -1.61 10.72 20.13
CA GLN A 146 -1.76 11.17 21.52
C GLN A 146 -2.33 10.07 22.42
N VAL A 147 -3.38 9.36 21.97
CA VAL A 147 -3.95 8.24 22.72
C VAL A 147 -2.93 7.12 22.92
N LEU A 148 -2.17 6.76 21.88
CA LEU A 148 -1.10 5.75 22.00
C LEU A 148 0.01 6.20 22.95
N ALA A 149 0.37 7.50 22.94
CA ALA A 149 1.35 8.05 23.87
C ALA A 149 0.85 7.97 25.33
N GLN A 150 -0.42 8.32 25.57
CA GLN A 150 -1.05 8.20 26.90
C GLN A 150 -1.10 6.74 27.37
N GLN A 151 -1.47 5.80 26.49
CA GLN A 151 -1.45 4.37 26.81
C GLN A 151 -0.04 3.89 27.17
N ALA A 152 0.98 4.31 26.44
CA ALA A 152 2.37 3.96 26.74
C ALA A 152 2.83 4.55 28.09
N GLU A 153 2.38 5.76 28.46
CA GLU A 153 2.64 6.34 29.79
C GLU A 153 1.92 5.59 30.91
N GLU A 154 0.66 5.20 30.69
CA GLU A 154 -0.09 4.38 31.64
C GLU A 154 0.54 2.99 31.83
N GLU A 155 1.00 2.35 30.76
CA GLU A 155 1.71 1.07 30.83
C GLU A 155 3.03 1.20 31.61
N LYS A 156 3.79 2.28 31.37
CA LYS A 156 4.99 2.58 32.17
C LYS A 156 4.65 2.77 33.64
N ARG A 157 3.57 3.47 33.96
CA ARG A 157 3.11 3.67 35.33
C ARG A 157 2.71 2.34 35.98
N ARG A 158 1.95 1.50 35.28
CA ARG A 158 1.58 0.15 35.75
C ARG A 158 2.81 -0.72 36.01
N ALA A 159 3.78 -0.70 35.10
CA ALA A 159 5.04 -1.44 35.26
C ALA A 159 5.86 -0.91 36.46
N GLN A 160 5.86 0.41 36.71
CA GLN A 160 6.50 0.98 37.90
C GLN A 160 5.79 0.59 39.20
N GLU A 161 4.46 0.62 39.21
CA GLU A 161 3.65 0.18 40.36
C GLU A 161 3.86 -1.32 40.65
N GLU A 162 3.91 -2.16 39.62
CA GLU A 162 4.20 -3.59 39.75
C GLU A 162 5.62 -3.84 40.25
N ALA A 163 6.63 -3.15 39.71
CA ALA A 163 8.00 -3.23 40.20
C ALA A 163 8.13 -2.77 41.67
N ALA A 164 7.35 -1.77 42.09
CA ALA A 164 7.28 -1.35 43.48
C ALA A 164 6.66 -2.43 44.38
N ARG A 165 5.58 -3.07 43.94
CA ARG A 165 4.95 -4.20 44.65
C ARG A 165 5.91 -5.38 44.80
N ILE A 166 6.65 -5.74 43.75
CA ILE A 166 7.66 -6.80 43.80
C ILE A 166 8.74 -6.47 44.84
N ARG A 167 9.28 -5.25 44.83
CA ARG A 167 10.28 -4.81 45.82
C ARG A 167 9.75 -4.83 47.26
N GLU A 168 8.47 -4.49 47.46
CA GLU A 168 7.84 -4.57 48.78
C GLU A 168 7.66 -6.02 49.23
N ALA A 169 7.22 -6.90 48.34
CA ALA A 169 7.11 -8.34 48.59
C ALA A 169 8.48 -8.96 48.93
N GLU A 170 9.54 -8.60 48.21
CA GLU A 170 10.91 -9.01 48.52
C GLU A 170 11.37 -8.53 49.90
N ARG A 171 11.02 -7.29 50.29
CA ARG A 171 11.33 -6.76 51.63
C ARG A 171 10.59 -7.51 52.73
N LEU A 172 9.32 -7.87 52.52
CA LEU A 172 8.55 -8.67 53.46
C LEU A 172 9.10 -10.08 53.59
N ALA A 173 9.39 -10.75 52.47
CA ALA A 173 10.02 -12.06 52.44
C ALA A 173 11.40 -12.05 53.15
N ALA A 174 12.19 -11.00 52.96
CA ALA A 174 13.46 -10.83 53.66
C ALA A 174 13.28 -10.64 55.18
N ARG A 175 12.23 -9.94 55.61
CA ARG A 175 11.89 -9.80 57.05
C ARG A 175 11.46 -11.13 57.65
N GLU A 176 10.59 -11.87 56.98
CA GLU A 176 10.14 -13.20 57.41
C GLU A 176 11.32 -14.17 57.49
N ALA A 177 12.20 -14.19 56.50
CA ALA A 177 13.42 -15.00 56.53
C ALA A 177 14.35 -14.61 57.70
N ALA A 178 14.48 -13.31 58.00
CA ALA A 178 15.26 -12.86 59.15
C ALA A 178 14.62 -13.26 60.49
N GLU A 179 13.29 -13.26 60.60
CA GLU A 179 12.58 -13.75 61.80
C GLU A 179 12.71 -15.26 61.97
N GLN A 180 12.59 -16.03 60.88
CA GLN A 180 12.85 -17.48 60.88
C GLN A 180 14.30 -17.81 61.26
N ALA A 181 15.27 -17.02 60.80
CA ALA A 181 16.66 -17.18 61.21
C ALA A 181 16.87 -16.91 62.71
N LYS A 182 16.17 -15.90 63.28
CA LYS A 182 16.20 -15.62 64.73
C LYS A 182 15.56 -16.76 65.53
N SER A 183 14.40 -17.26 65.11
CA SER A 183 13.72 -18.36 65.80
C SER A 183 14.50 -19.68 65.71
N GLY A 184 15.08 -19.98 64.54
CA GLY A 184 15.97 -21.13 64.35
C GLY A 184 17.24 -21.04 65.20
N LYS A 185 17.83 -19.85 65.33
CA LYS A 185 18.99 -19.63 66.24
C LYS A 185 18.61 -19.83 67.71
N ALA A 186 17.42 -19.38 68.13
CA ALA A 186 16.93 -19.61 69.48
C ALA A 186 16.70 -21.11 69.76
N GLN A 187 16.10 -21.85 68.82
CA GLN A 187 15.95 -23.30 68.91
C GLN A 187 17.31 -24.03 68.96
N ALA A 188 18.28 -23.61 68.14
CA ALA A 188 19.63 -24.18 68.16
C ALA A 188 20.33 -23.96 69.51
N ILE A 189 20.22 -22.76 70.10
CA ILE A 189 20.75 -22.47 71.44
C ILE A 189 20.06 -23.34 72.50
N GLY A 190 18.73 -23.46 72.45
CA GLY A 190 17.97 -24.33 73.35
C GLY A 190 18.39 -25.81 73.24
N SER A 191 18.55 -26.33 72.02
CA SER A 191 19.01 -27.70 71.79
C SER A 191 20.44 -27.95 72.30
N LYS A 192 21.35 -26.98 72.14
CA LYS A 192 22.70 -27.05 72.69
C LYS A 192 22.68 -27.02 74.22
N GLN A 193 21.86 -26.20 74.84
CA GLN A 193 21.69 -26.20 76.30
C GLN A 193 21.14 -27.54 76.80
N ALA A 194 20.16 -28.13 76.11
CA ALA A 194 19.64 -29.46 76.43
C ALA A 194 20.70 -30.57 76.27
N GLN A 195 21.52 -30.52 75.21
CA GLN A 195 22.65 -31.45 75.03
C GLN A 195 23.72 -31.27 76.10
N VAL A 196 24.04 -30.03 76.50
CA VAL A 196 24.99 -29.77 77.60
C VAL A 196 24.43 -30.26 78.93
N ALA A 197 23.13 -30.11 79.18
CA ALA A 197 22.48 -30.66 80.38
C ALA A 197 22.49 -32.21 80.38
N GLN A 198 22.24 -32.85 79.23
CA GLN A 198 22.38 -34.30 79.08
C GLN A 198 23.84 -34.77 79.24
N ALA A 199 24.81 -34.03 78.70
CA ALA A 199 26.22 -34.33 78.86
C ALA A 199 26.71 -34.11 80.31
N ALA A 200 26.15 -33.12 81.02
CA ALA A 200 26.40 -32.92 82.45
C ALA A 200 25.79 -34.04 83.30
N ALA A 201 24.59 -34.51 82.95
CA ALA A 201 23.98 -35.69 83.57
C ALA A 201 24.74 -37.00 83.28
N ALA A 202 25.39 -37.12 82.12
CA ALA A 202 26.26 -38.25 81.80
C ALA A 202 27.64 -38.18 82.49
N ARG A 203 28.08 -37.00 82.93
CA ARG A 203 29.36 -36.79 83.65
C ARG A 203 29.30 -37.09 85.15
N SER A 204 28.13 -37.38 85.73
CA SER A 204 28.01 -37.87 87.11
C SER A 204 28.33 -39.37 87.26
N SER A 205 28.68 -40.06 86.17
CA SER A 205 29.04 -41.48 86.16
C SER A 205 30.38 -41.74 85.44
N SER A 206 31.50 -41.21 85.92
CA SER A 206 32.85 -41.81 85.76
C SER A 206 33.97 -40.96 86.39
N PRO A 207 35.06 -41.61 86.88
CA PRO A 207 36.06 -40.96 87.71
C PRO A 207 37.14 -40.18 86.91
N VAL A 208 37.45 -39.03 87.52
CA VAL A 208 38.62 -38.15 87.47
C VAL A 208 39.89 -38.66 86.76
N VAL A 209 40.31 -37.94 85.71
CA VAL A 209 41.72 -37.82 85.27
C VAL A 209 42.00 -36.35 84.91
N ALA A 210 43.17 -35.87 85.36
CA ALA A 210 43.64 -34.49 85.41
C ALA A 210 44.08 -33.90 84.04
N PRO A 211 44.28 -32.55 83.94
CA PRO A 211 44.31 -31.82 82.68
C PRO A 211 45.72 -31.41 82.21
N SER A 212 45.89 -31.25 80.89
CA SER A 212 47.04 -30.58 80.27
C SER A 212 46.59 -29.39 79.43
N THR A 213 47.19 -28.25 79.73
CA THR A 213 46.97 -26.89 79.21
C THR A 213 47.66 -26.62 77.86
N THR A 214 46.93 -26.11 76.87
CA THR A 214 47.44 -25.31 75.73
C THR A 214 46.23 -24.59 75.10
N SER A 215 45.98 -23.31 75.41
CA SER A 215 46.55 -22.10 74.81
C SER A 215 46.23 -21.89 73.32
N ALA A 216 45.79 -20.66 73.01
CA ALA A 216 45.63 -20.01 71.70
C ALA A 216 44.25 -20.08 71.02
N GLN A 217 43.36 -19.21 71.49
CA GLN A 217 42.12 -18.83 70.80
C GLN A 217 42.41 -17.56 69.96
N ALA A 218 42.63 -17.75 68.67
CA ALA A 218 42.86 -16.67 67.71
C ALA A 218 41.53 -16.01 67.33
N ALA A 219 41.46 -14.69 67.49
CA ALA A 219 40.36 -13.86 67.02
C ALA A 219 40.31 -13.85 65.48
N PRO A 220 39.12 -13.84 64.85
CA PRO A 220 39.01 -13.69 63.40
C PRO A 220 39.39 -12.26 63.02
N SER A 221 40.56 -12.10 62.41
CA SER A 221 41.04 -10.84 61.84
C SER A 221 40.13 -10.39 60.69
N ALA A 222 39.73 -9.12 60.73
CA ALA A 222 38.84 -8.45 59.77
C ALA A 222 39.34 -8.48 58.31
N ASP A 223 40.59 -8.87 58.07
CA ASP A 223 41.23 -8.89 56.76
C ASP A 223 40.67 -9.94 55.78
N HIS A 224 40.05 -11.02 56.25
CA HIS A 224 39.50 -12.03 55.34
C HIS A 224 38.28 -11.54 54.55
N SER A 225 37.50 -10.62 55.12
CA SER A 225 36.35 -10.01 54.43
C SER A 225 36.77 -9.05 53.31
N ALA A 226 37.87 -8.32 53.52
CA ALA A 226 38.45 -7.43 52.51
C ALA A 226 39.06 -8.22 51.35
N GLN A 227 39.73 -9.34 51.65
CA GLN A 227 40.29 -10.23 50.64
C GLN A 227 39.22 -10.96 49.82
N GLN A 228 38.10 -11.36 50.45
CA GLN A 228 36.95 -11.92 49.73
C GLN A 228 36.28 -10.89 48.81
N LYS A 229 36.13 -9.65 49.28
CA LYS A 229 35.56 -8.56 48.46
C LYS A 229 36.45 -8.24 47.24
N GLN A 230 37.77 -8.19 47.43
CA GLN A 230 38.72 -7.99 46.33
C GLN A 230 38.72 -9.13 45.31
N ARG A 231 38.58 -10.39 45.77
CA ARG A 231 38.43 -11.54 44.86
C ARG A 231 37.13 -11.47 44.05
N TYR A 232 36.04 -11.03 44.65
CA TYR A 232 34.76 -10.89 43.96
C TYR A 232 34.79 -9.78 42.91
N GLU A 233 35.37 -8.62 43.24
CA GLU A 233 35.56 -7.52 42.29
C GLU A 233 36.51 -7.88 41.14
N ALA A 234 37.54 -8.69 41.39
CA ALA A 234 38.45 -9.17 40.36
C ALA A 234 37.76 -10.15 39.38
N LEU A 235 36.94 -11.07 39.89
CA LEU A 235 36.15 -11.98 39.07
C LEU A 235 35.12 -11.22 38.21
N GLN A 236 34.50 -10.18 38.78
CA GLN A 236 33.53 -9.38 38.05
C GLN A 236 34.16 -8.56 36.92
N ARG A 237 35.34 -7.96 37.14
CA ARG A 237 36.10 -7.31 36.05
C ARG A 237 36.56 -8.28 34.97
N ALA A 238 36.93 -9.51 35.33
CA ALA A 238 37.30 -10.54 34.37
C ALA A 238 36.10 -10.98 33.51
N ALA A 239 34.90 -11.09 34.10
CA ALA A 239 33.67 -11.37 33.38
C ALA A 239 33.28 -10.24 32.40
N ASP A 240 33.40 -8.98 32.84
CA ASP A 240 33.11 -7.81 32.00
C ASP A 240 34.10 -7.69 30.82
N GLN A 241 35.39 -8.01 31.03
CA GLN A 241 36.41 -8.05 29.97
C GLN A 241 36.15 -9.19 28.97
N ALA A 242 35.71 -10.37 29.43
CA ALA A 242 35.33 -11.47 28.55
C ALA A 242 34.08 -11.13 27.71
N ALA A 243 33.10 -10.42 28.29
CA ALA A 243 31.92 -9.95 27.57
C ALA A 243 32.25 -8.86 26.53
N ALA A 244 33.21 -7.98 26.83
CA ALA A 244 33.70 -6.98 25.88
C ALA A 244 34.50 -7.61 24.72
N ALA A 245 35.30 -8.65 24.97
CA ALA A 245 36.02 -9.37 23.92
C ALA A 245 35.08 -10.12 22.96
N ASN A 246 33.93 -10.58 23.45
CA ASN A 246 32.96 -11.33 22.64
C ASN A 246 32.01 -10.43 21.82
N SER A 247 31.92 -9.13 22.13
CA SER A 247 31.09 -8.18 21.36
C SER A 247 31.85 -7.46 20.23
N GLY A 248 33.17 -7.65 20.13
CA GLY A 248 34.02 -7.05 19.10
C GLY A 248 34.19 -7.86 17.80
N ALA A 249 33.73 -9.10 17.75
CA ALA A 249 33.92 -9.99 16.61
C ALA A 249 32.61 -10.21 15.83
N GLY A 250 32.22 -9.22 15.01
CA GLY A 250 31.14 -9.47 14.06
C GLY A 250 30.61 -8.25 13.32
N ASN A 251 31.29 -7.80 12.27
CA ASN A 251 30.64 -7.62 10.97
C ASN A 251 31.65 -7.36 9.83
N SER A 252 32.05 -8.41 9.13
CA SER A 252 32.50 -8.34 7.73
C SER A 252 32.54 -9.74 7.13
N SER A 253 31.42 -10.18 6.55
CA SER A 253 31.49 -11.18 5.47
C SER A 253 30.29 -11.04 4.54
N ALA A 254 30.59 -10.56 3.34
CA ALA A 254 29.77 -10.70 2.14
C ALA A 254 30.68 -11.28 1.04
N GLY A 255 30.18 -12.28 0.32
CA GLY A 255 30.83 -12.97 -0.80
C GLY A 255 31.36 -14.34 -0.39
N SER A 256 30.72 -15.49 -0.63
CA SER A 256 30.14 -16.04 -1.88
C SER A 256 31.16 -16.22 -3.01
N SER A 257 31.79 -17.39 -3.10
CA SER A 257 31.40 -18.43 -4.07
C SER A 257 32.45 -19.55 -4.21
N ASN A 258 31.94 -20.78 -4.33
CA ASN A 258 32.41 -21.97 -5.07
C ASN A 258 33.86 -22.47 -4.94
N GLY A 259 33.98 -23.76 -4.58
CA GLY A 259 35.13 -24.57 -5.01
C GLY A 259 35.37 -25.87 -4.26
N ALA A 260 34.78 -26.96 -4.77
CA ALA A 260 35.36 -28.31 -4.90
C ALA A 260 35.84 -29.11 -3.65
N ALA A 261 35.11 -30.21 -3.43
CA ALA A 261 35.59 -31.60 -3.32
C ALA A 261 36.86 -31.95 -2.50
N GLY A 262 36.67 -32.81 -1.49
CA GLY A 262 37.75 -33.62 -0.90
C GLY A 262 37.26 -34.47 0.27
N ALA A 263 37.05 -35.76 0.04
CA ALA A 263 36.70 -36.76 1.06
C ALA A 263 37.84 -37.02 2.06
N PRO A 264 37.56 -37.54 3.28
CA PRO A 264 38.59 -38.12 4.14
C PRO A 264 38.58 -39.66 4.07
N SER A 265 39.72 -40.25 3.72
CA SER A 265 40.00 -41.69 3.90
C SER A 265 41.48 -41.91 4.23
N GLY A 266 41.75 -42.82 5.17
CA GLY A 266 43.09 -43.31 5.59
C GLY A 266 43.33 -42.95 7.05
N ARG A 267 43.41 -43.85 8.06
CA ARG A 267 43.95 -45.22 8.17
C ARG A 267 45.42 -45.31 7.78
N ASP A 268 46.29 -45.33 8.79
CA ASP A 268 47.56 -46.09 8.95
C ASP A 268 48.06 -45.81 10.39
N MET A 269 48.09 -46.76 11.34
CA MET A 269 49.04 -47.86 11.58
C MET A 269 50.54 -47.46 11.69
N ALA A 270 51.03 -47.63 12.92
CA ALA A 270 52.26 -48.32 13.31
C ALA A 270 53.64 -47.61 13.34
N ALA A 271 54.31 -47.88 14.48
CA ALA A 271 55.74 -48.16 14.68
C ALA A 271 56.75 -47.00 14.76
N ALA A 272 57.29 -46.81 15.97
CA ALA A 272 58.71 -46.53 16.19
C ALA A 272 59.19 -47.14 17.53
N ARG A 273 59.90 -48.27 17.43
CA ARG A 273 61.02 -48.66 18.31
C ARG A 273 62.08 -47.54 18.23
N GLY A 274 62.98 -47.26 19.16
CA GLY A 274 63.53 -47.95 20.31
C GLY A 274 64.94 -47.36 20.52
N ALA A 275 65.29 -47.00 21.74
CA ALA A 275 66.64 -46.68 22.22
C ALA A 275 66.54 -46.78 23.75
N GLY A 276 67.21 -47.67 24.48
CA GLY A 276 68.59 -48.12 24.33
C GLY A 276 69.35 -47.56 25.53
N VAL A 277 69.27 -48.21 26.70
CA VAL A 277 70.24 -47.97 27.78
C VAL A 277 70.58 -49.31 28.44
N ALA A 278 71.89 -49.56 28.42
CA ALA A 278 72.56 -50.79 28.77
C ALA A 278 72.60 -51.06 30.28
N ALA A 279 72.74 -52.36 30.56
CA ALA A 279 73.06 -52.93 31.85
C ALA A 279 74.41 -52.45 32.41
N ALA A 280 74.45 -52.21 33.72
CA ALA A 280 75.67 -52.31 34.51
C ALA A 280 75.32 -53.01 35.83
N GLN A 281 75.73 -54.28 35.91
CA GLN A 281 75.70 -55.12 37.09
C GLN A 281 76.53 -54.46 38.21
N ARG A 282 75.93 -54.27 39.39
CA ARG A 282 76.65 -54.23 40.66
C ARG A 282 75.86 -55.00 41.71
N THR A 283 76.29 -56.24 41.90
CA THR A 283 75.97 -57.12 43.02
C THR A 283 76.52 -56.49 44.31
N GLY A 284 75.68 -55.74 45.00
CA GLY A 284 75.83 -55.48 46.43
C GLY A 284 74.71 -56.21 47.15
N MET A 285 75.01 -57.30 47.84
CA MET A 285 74.04 -57.92 48.76
C MET A 285 73.70 -56.89 49.83
N VAL A 286 72.50 -56.34 49.74
CA VAL A 286 71.93 -55.50 50.80
C VAL A 286 71.73 -56.41 52.01
N PRO A 287 72.28 -56.06 53.19
CA PRO A 287 72.14 -56.87 54.40
C PRO A 287 70.66 -57.05 54.73
N LEU A 288 70.27 -58.25 55.16
CA LEU A 288 68.87 -58.63 55.40
C LEU A 288 68.10 -57.66 56.31
N SER A 289 68.81 -56.99 57.23
CA SER A 289 68.24 -55.97 58.11
C SER A 289 67.79 -54.70 57.38
N VAL A 290 68.50 -54.28 56.33
CA VAL A 290 68.13 -53.11 55.51
C VAL A 290 66.99 -53.47 54.56
N ALA A 291 66.91 -54.72 54.11
CA ALA A 291 65.76 -55.22 53.35
C ALA A 291 64.49 -55.31 54.22
N GLN A 292 64.61 -55.77 55.47
CA GLN A 292 63.50 -55.81 56.42
C GLN A 292 63.05 -54.41 56.87
N GLU A 293 63.98 -53.49 57.14
CA GLU A 293 63.65 -52.11 57.47
C GLU A 293 63.03 -51.35 56.28
N ALA A 294 63.45 -51.67 55.05
CA ALA A 294 62.81 -51.16 53.84
C ALA A 294 61.39 -51.72 53.67
N GLU A 295 61.17 -53.01 53.95
CA GLU A 295 59.82 -53.61 53.95
C GLU A 295 58.91 -53.01 55.03
N GLU A 296 59.43 -52.76 56.25
CA GLU A 296 58.66 -52.14 57.32
C GLU A 296 58.33 -50.67 57.03
N ARG A 297 59.28 -49.89 56.48
CA ARG A 297 58.99 -48.53 55.98
C ARG A 297 58.01 -48.54 54.82
N GLN A 298 58.09 -49.51 53.92
CA GLN A 298 57.14 -49.65 52.82
C GLN A 298 55.74 -50.03 53.34
N ARG A 299 55.64 -50.88 54.38
CA ARG A 299 54.38 -51.19 55.07
C ARG A 299 53.81 -49.98 55.81
N GLN A 300 54.64 -49.20 56.51
CA GLN A 300 54.20 -47.96 57.17
C GLN A 300 53.78 -46.89 56.16
N TRP A 301 54.48 -46.77 55.02
CA TRP A 301 54.11 -45.87 53.93
C TRP A 301 52.80 -46.29 53.25
N LEU A 302 52.55 -47.59 53.09
CA LEU A 302 51.27 -48.11 52.59
C LEU A 302 50.13 -47.93 53.59
N GLN A 303 50.39 -48.05 54.90
CA GLN A 303 49.37 -47.86 55.95
C GLN A 303 49.03 -46.39 56.21
N HIS A 304 49.97 -45.45 56.06
CA HIS A 304 49.75 -44.02 56.35
C HIS A 304 49.73 -43.09 55.13
N GLY A 305 50.38 -43.46 54.02
CA GLY A 305 50.57 -42.60 52.83
C GLY A 305 49.63 -42.88 51.66
N GLY A 306 49.05 -44.09 51.56
CA GLY A 306 48.20 -44.48 50.43
C GLY A 306 46.77 -43.89 50.45
N GLY A 307 46.22 -43.62 51.64
CA GLY A 307 44.84 -43.13 51.77
C GLY A 307 44.64 -41.66 51.37
N SER A 308 45.68 -40.83 51.49
CA SER A 308 45.60 -39.38 51.19
C SER A 308 45.57 -39.10 49.68
N THR A 309 46.34 -39.86 48.88
CA THR A 309 46.41 -39.69 47.43
C THR A 309 45.17 -40.24 46.73
N GLU A 310 44.59 -41.36 47.20
CA GLU A 310 43.31 -41.88 46.70
C GLU A 310 42.11 -41.00 47.07
N ALA A 311 42.12 -40.37 48.25
CA ALA A 311 41.10 -39.40 48.63
C ALA A 311 41.15 -38.15 47.73
N LEU A 312 42.36 -37.61 47.49
CA LEU A 312 42.56 -36.48 46.56
C LEU A 312 42.18 -36.86 45.12
N ALA A 313 42.51 -38.07 44.66
CA ALA A 313 42.15 -38.54 43.32
C ALA A 313 40.63 -38.80 43.17
N ARG A 314 39.90 -39.10 44.26
CA ARG A 314 38.44 -39.16 44.26
C ARG A 314 37.83 -37.75 44.21
N MET A 315 38.32 -36.84 45.05
CA MET A 315 37.88 -35.44 45.02
C MET A 315 38.15 -34.76 43.67
N ALA A 316 39.28 -35.04 43.03
CA ALA A 316 39.59 -34.53 41.69
C ALA A 316 38.60 -35.06 40.63
N ARG A 317 38.26 -36.36 40.66
CA ARG A 317 37.27 -36.97 39.75
C ARG A 317 35.84 -36.52 40.01
N GLU A 318 35.50 -36.20 41.24
CA GLU A 318 34.21 -35.61 41.59
C GLU A 318 34.12 -34.15 41.15
N ALA A 319 35.20 -33.37 41.31
CA ALA A 319 35.28 -32.00 40.82
C ALA A 319 35.19 -31.93 39.29
N GLU A 320 35.83 -32.86 38.58
CA GLU A 320 35.76 -32.93 37.11
C GLU A 320 34.34 -33.31 36.62
N ARG A 321 33.67 -34.26 37.29
CA ARG A 321 32.27 -34.58 37.01
C ARG A 321 31.34 -33.40 37.30
N ALA A 322 31.55 -32.71 38.43
CA ALA A 322 30.76 -31.53 38.77
C ALA A 322 30.94 -30.40 37.75
N ALA A 323 32.15 -30.21 37.20
CA ALA A 323 32.40 -29.25 36.14
C ALA A 323 31.70 -29.64 34.83
N GLN A 324 31.77 -30.92 34.43
CA GLN A 324 31.07 -31.43 33.24
C GLN A 324 29.55 -31.33 33.36
N ASP A 325 29.00 -31.65 34.54
CA ASP A 325 27.57 -31.52 34.82
C ASP A 325 27.12 -30.06 34.77
N ALA A 326 27.95 -29.12 35.27
CA ALA A 326 27.67 -27.69 35.20
C ALA A 326 27.67 -27.18 33.74
N GLU A 327 28.69 -27.54 32.96
CA GLU A 327 28.77 -27.19 31.53
C GLU A 327 27.59 -27.76 30.74
N TYR A 328 27.19 -29.01 31.04
CA TYR A 328 26.02 -29.63 30.42
C TYR A 328 24.72 -28.89 30.76
N GLN A 329 24.53 -28.48 32.02
CA GLN A 329 23.37 -27.69 32.41
C GLN A 329 23.36 -26.31 31.75
N GLU A 330 24.50 -25.64 31.65
CA GLU A 330 24.62 -24.37 30.93
C GLU A 330 24.25 -24.52 29.45
N ALA A 331 24.78 -25.56 28.78
CA ALA A 331 24.44 -25.86 27.39
C ALA A 331 22.94 -26.14 27.21
N LEU A 332 22.33 -26.91 28.12
CA LEU A 332 20.90 -27.22 28.08
C LEU A 332 20.04 -25.96 28.24
N THR A 333 20.38 -25.07 29.18
CA THR A 333 19.64 -23.81 29.35
C THR A 333 19.84 -22.86 28.18
N ALA A 334 21.02 -22.84 27.56
CA ALA A 334 21.28 -22.06 26.35
C ALA A 334 20.43 -22.53 25.17
N ASP A 335 20.29 -23.85 24.98
CA ASP A 335 19.44 -24.42 23.93
C ASP A 335 17.95 -24.20 24.20
N GLN A 336 17.49 -24.32 25.46
CA GLN A 336 16.12 -23.96 25.84
C GLN A 336 15.81 -22.48 25.54
N LYS A 337 16.75 -21.56 25.85
CA LYS A 337 16.61 -20.13 25.53
C LYS A 337 16.56 -19.89 24.03
N ARG A 338 17.39 -20.57 23.23
CA ARG A 338 17.37 -20.47 21.76
C ARG A 338 16.07 -21.00 21.18
N ALA A 339 15.57 -22.12 21.69
CA ALA A 339 14.29 -22.69 21.26
C ALA A 339 13.11 -21.76 21.60
N ALA A 340 13.07 -21.24 22.83
CA ALA A 340 12.05 -20.27 23.25
C ALA A 340 12.09 -18.97 22.41
N ALA A 341 13.29 -18.46 22.11
CA ALA A 341 13.46 -17.29 21.26
C ALA A 341 12.98 -17.53 19.81
N ARG A 342 13.25 -18.72 19.23
CA ARG A 342 12.73 -19.11 17.91
C ARG A 342 11.22 -19.21 17.90
N ALA A 343 10.64 -19.86 18.91
CA ALA A 343 9.17 -19.97 19.04
C ALA A 343 8.50 -18.59 19.18
N ALA A 344 9.09 -17.67 19.96
CA ALA A 344 8.59 -16.31 20.09
C ALA A 344 8.67 -15.53 18.76
N ALA A 345 9.78 -15.67 18.01
CA ALA A 345 9.94 -15.04 16.70
C ALA A 345 8.95 -15.59 15.66
N GLU A 346 8.66 -16.89 15.67
CA GLU A 346 7.65 -17.49 14.80
C GLU A 346 6.23 -17.03 15.16
N ALA A 347 5.89 -16.95 16.45
CA ALA A 347 4.60 -16.41 16.90
C ALA A 347 4.42 -14.94 16.50
N GLU A 348 5.48 -14.12 16.58
CA GLU A 348 5.43 -12.73 16.13
C GLU A 348 5.25 -12.63 14.60
N LYS A 349 5.92 -13.49 13.83
CA LYS A 349 5.73 -13.57 12.37
C LYS A 349 4.29 -13.96 12.02
N GLN A 350 3.71 -14.94 12.70
CA GLN A 350 2.32 -15.35 12.49
C GLN A 350 1.35 -14.21 12.80
N ARG A 351 1.53 -13.49 13.92
CA ARG A 351 0.72 -12.31 14.25
C ARG A 351 0.80 -11.22 13.17
N LYS A 352 2.00 -10.92 12.66
CA LYS A 352 2.18 -9.94 11.57
C LYS A 352 1.52 -10.40 10.27
N GLU A 353 1.55 -11.69 9.97
CA GLU A 353 0.92 -12.23 8.77
C GLU A 353 -0.61 -12.23 8.87
N GLU A 354 -1.17 -12.56 10.03
CA GLU A 354 -2.60 -12.44 10.32
C GLU A 354 -3.08 -10.99 10.25
N GLU A 355 -2.32 -10.04 10.78
CA GLU A 355 -2.62 -8.61 10.69
C GLU A 355 -2.61 -8.12 9.23
N LYS A 356 -1.62 -8.55 8.44
CA LYS A 356 -1.59 -8.26 6.99
C LYS A 356 -2.79 -8.86 6.26
N ARG A 357 -3.19 -10.10 6.58
CA ARG A 357 -4.38 -10.75 6.01
C ARG A 357 -5.66 -10.01 6.41
N ALA A 358 -5.77 -9.56 7.65
CA ALA A 358 -6.91 -8.77 8.13
C ALA A 358 -6.99 -7.40 7.43
N LEU A 359 -5.86 -6.73 7.22
CA LEU A 359 -5.80 -5.47 6.46
C LEU A 359 -6.15 -5.67 4.98
N ALA A 360 -5.69 -6.75 4.35
CA ALA A 360 -6.03 -7.09 2.98
C ALA A 360 -7.54 -7.34 2.81
N LYS A 361 -8.16 -8.07 3.75
CA LYS A 361 -9.63 -8.28 3.76
C LYS A 361 -10.38 -6.95 3.90
N LYS A 362 -9.99 -6.08 4.84
CA LYS A 362 -10.60 -4.74 4.99
C LYS A 362 -10.46 -3.88 3.73
N LEU A 363 -9.34 -3.97 3.02
CA LEU A 363 -9.15 -3.27 1.74
C LEU A 363 -10.05 -3.83 0.64
N GLN A 364 -10.23 -5.15 0.58
CA GLN A 364 -11.17 -5.78 -0.37
C GLN A 364 -12.62 -5.40 -0.07
N GLU A 365 -13.05 -5.41 1.19
CA GLU A 365 -14.39 -4.96 1.61
C GLU A 365 -14.61 -3.49 1.26
N LEU A 366 -13.63 -2.61 1.50
CA LEU A 366 -13.71 -1.21 1.09
C LEU A 366 -13.73 -1.03 -0.44
N ALA A 367 -13.05 -1.90 -1.20
CA ALA A 367 -13.09 -1.87 -2.66
C ALA A 367 -14.46 -2.33 -3.19
N ALA A 368 -15.04 -3.38 -2.60
CA ALA A 368 -16.39 -3.86 -2.93
C ALA A 368 -17.45 -2.82 -2.58
N LEU A 369 -17.39 -2.20 -1.40
CA LEU A 369 -18.26 -1.09 -1.02
C LEU A 369 -18.12 0.09 -1.98
N LYS A 370 -16.90 0.45 -2.41
CA LYS A 370 -16.70 1.49 -3.42
C LYS A 370 -17.29 1.12 -4.79
N GLN A 371 -17.29 -0.15 -5.18
CA GLN A 371 -17.94 -0.59 -6.42
C GLN A 371 -19.46 -0.54 -6.30
N GLN A 372 -20.02 -0.97 -5.17
CA GLN A 372 -21.46 -0.87 -4.91
C GLN A 372 -21.92 0.59 -4.89
N LEU A 373 -21.19 1.46 -4.18
CA LEU A 373 -21.51 2.89 -4.10
C LEU A 373 -21.32 3.60 -5.44
N LYS A 374 -20.41 3.13 -6.31
CA LYS A 374 -20.31 3.64 -7.69
C LYS A 374 -21.48 3.19 -8.56
N GLY A 375 -21.98 1.96 -8.37
CA GLY A 375 -23.17 1.49 -9.07
C GLY A 375 -24.47 2.17 -8.61
N GLU A 376 -24.52 2.63 -7.36
CA GLU A 376 -25.70 3.29 -6.78
C GLU A 376 -25.66 4.83 -6.96
N LEU A 377 -24.46 5.42 -7.09
CA LEU A 377 -24.25 6.87 -7.27
C LEU A 377 -23.93 7.27 -8.73
N GLU A 378 -23.90 6.34 -9.68
CA GLU A 378 -24.22 6.65 -11.07
C GLU A 378 -25.75 6.64 -11.19
N PRO A 379 -26.46 7.78 -11.02
CA PRO A 379 -27.78 7.87 -11.59
C PRO A 379 -27.62 7.61 -13.08
N GLU A 380 -28.46 6.73 -13.64
CA GLU A 380 -28.79 6.66 -15.07
C GLU A 380 -28.46 8.00 -15.73
N PRO A 381 -27.31 8.13 -16.41
CA PRO A 381 -26.96 9.39 -17.04
C PRO A 381 -27.94 9.52 -18.19
N ALA A 382 -28.87 10.46 -18.03
CA ALA A 382 -29.78 10.96 -19.04
C ALA A 382 -29.19 10.73 -20.44
N GLU A 383 -29.84 9.81 -21.15
CA GLU A 383 -29.48 9.39 -22.52
C GLU A 383 -29.33 10.61 -23.45
N ASP A 384 -29.92 11.75 -23.09
CA ASP A 384 -29.90 13.04 -23.80
C ASP A 384 -28.54 13.77 -23.81
N GLU A 385 -27.68 13.64 -22.78
CA GLU A 385 -26.38 14.36 -22.77
C GLU A 385 -25.28 13.62 -23.55
N LYS A 386 -25.42 12.30 -23.74
CA LYS A 386 -24.49 11.50 -24.54
C LYS A 386 -24.78 11.61 -26.03
N GLU A 387 -26.04 11.74 -26.45
CA GLU A 387 -26.39 12.01 -27.84
C GLU A 387 -25.85 13.37 -28.34
N ALA A 388 -25.83 14.39 -27.48
CA ALA A 388 -25.27 15.70 -27.82
C ALA A 388 -23.74 15.69 -27.98
N ALA A 389 -23.03 14.86 -27.20
CA ALA A 389 -21.58 14.70 -27.32
C ALA A 389 -21.19 13.79 -28.50
N GLU A 390 -22.01 12.80 -28.85
CA GLU A 390 -21.78 11.91 -30.00
C GLU A 390 -22.07 12.60 -31.35
N ALA A 391 -22.97 13.59 -31.39
CA ALA A 391 -23.18 14.42 -32.58
C ALA A 391 -21.98 15.35 -32.90
N GLU A 392 -21.26 15.84 -31.89
CA GLU A 392 -20.04 16.65 -32.10
C GLU A 392 -18.82 15.79 -32.50
N ALA A 393 -18.72 14.55 -31.99
CA ALA A 393 -17.61 13.65 -32.32
C ALA A 393 -17.74 12.97 -33.70
N ALA A 394 -18.93 12.94 -34.30
CA ALA A 394 -19.15 12.41 -35.65
C ALA A 394 -18.72 13.38 -36.78
N ALA A 395 -18.47 14.66 -36.46
CA ALA A 395 -18.04 15.67 -37.43
C ALA A 395 -16.53 15.66 -37.68
N ASP A 396 -15.73 15.03 -36.81
CA ASP A 396 -14.29 14.94 -36.96
C ASP A 396 -13.92 13.46 -37.14
N GLY A 397 -13.33 13.11 -38.28
CA GLY A 397 -13.09 11.74 -38.77
C GLY A 397 -12.07 10.91 -37.97
N GLY A 398 -12.09 11.00 -36.65
CA GLY A 398 -11.24 10.27 -35.73
C GLY A 398 -11.74 8.84 -35.53
N THR A 399 -10.97 7.88 -36.01
CA THR A 399 -11.10 6.44 -35.79
C THR A 399 -11.39 6.11 -34.32
N ALA A 400 -12.66 5.84 -34.01
CA ALA A 400 -13.10 5.37 -32.71
C ALA A 400 -12.36 4.06 -32.33
N PRO A 401 -12.05 3.84 -31.04
CA PRO A 401 -11.27 2.67 -30.60
C PRO A 401 -11.95 1.36 -31.01
N PRO A 402 -11.19 0.39 -31.57
CA PRO A 402 -11.72 -0.77 -32.30
C PRO A 402 -12.46 -1.81 -31.44
N SER A 403 -12.63 -1.62 -30.13
CA SER A 403 -13.16 -2.65 -29.23
C SER A 403 -14.69 -2.68 -29.10
N ARG A 404 -15.40 -1.62 -29.48
CA ARG A 404 -16.87 -1.50 -29.26
C ARG A 404 -17.73 -1.60 -30.51
N CYS A 405 -17.13 -1.62 -31.70
CA CYS A 405 -17.86 -1.64 -32.97
C CYS A 405 -17.60 -2.93 -33.75
N VAL A 406 -18.63 -3.43 -34.42
CA VAL A 406 -18.58 -4.56 -35.36
C VAL A 406 -18.85 -4.03 -36.76
N VAL A 407 -18.03 -4.41 -37.72
CA VAL A 407 -18.23 -4.10 -39.14
C VAL A 407 -19.13 -5.19 -39.72
N VAL A 408 -20.37 -4.85 -40.06
CA VAL A 408 -21.32 -5.77 -40.68
C VAL A 408 -21.27 -5.58 -42.19
N ARG A 409 -20.98 -6.67 -42.90
CA ARG A 409 -20.95 -6.74 -44.36
C ARG A 409 -22.10 -7.65 -44.83
N VAL A 410 -23.03 -7.09 -45.60
CA VAL A 410 -24.18 -7.81 -46.16
C VAL A 410 -23.96 -8.03 -47.64
N ARG A 411 -24.08 -9.28 -48.10
CA ARG A 411 -24.15 -9.65 -49.51
C ARG A 411 -25.60 -9.80 -49.93
N LEU A 412 -25.98 -9.04 -50.94
CA LEU A 412 -27.30 -9.09 -51.55
C LEU A 412 -27.35 -10.18 -52.65
N PRO A 413 -28.56 -10.63 -53.05
CA PRO A 413 -28.73 -11.66 -54.08
C PRO A 413 -28.27 -11.22 -55.48
N ASP A 414 -28.21 -9.91 -55.73
CA ASP A 414 -27.68 -9.31 -56.95
C ASP A 414 -26.13 -9.38 -57.04
N GLY A 415 -25.48 -9.86 -55.97
CA GLY A 415 -24.03 -9.92 -55.84
C GLY A 415 -23.39 -8.65 -55.28
N SER A 416 -24.16 -7.59 -55.07
CA SER A 416 -23.67 -6.37 -54.44
C SER A 416 -23.37 -6.60 -52.96
N THR A 417 -22.46 -5.79 -52.42
CA THR A 417 -22.00 -5.92 -51.03
C THR A 417 -22.03 -4.57 -50.34
N HIS A 418 -22.79 -4.47 -49.26
CA HIS A 418 -22.91 -3.26 -48.45
C HIS A 418 -22.22 -3.47 -47.11
N THR A 419 -21.48 -2.48 -46.63
CA THR A 419 -20.73 -2.58 -45.37
C THR A 419 -21.04 -1.39 -44.48
N ARG A 420 -21.39 -1.64 -43.22
CA ARG A 420 -21.69 -0.61 -42.22
C ARG A 420 -21.14 -0.99 -40.86
N ARG A 421 -20.65 0.00 -40.11
CA ARG A 421 -20.20 -0.18 -38.73
C ARG A 421 -21.37 -0.05 -37.78
N TRP A 422 -21.43 -0.95 -36.80
CA TRP A 422 -22.47 -1.02 -35.78
C TRP A 422 -21.83 -1.09 -34.41
N LEU A 423 -22.49 -0.53 -33.38
CA LEU A 423 -22.10 -0.80 -32.00
C LEU A 423 -22.38 -2.26 -31.68
N ARG A 424 -21.46 -2.93 -30.96
CA ARG A 424 -21.59 -4.35 -30.63
C ARG A 424 -22.86 -4.64 -29.82
N SER A 425 -23.29 -3.69 -28.98
CA SER A 425 -24.54 -3.73 -28.22
C SER A 425 -25.82 -3.48 -29.04
N SER A 426 -25.72 -3.21 -30.34
CA SER A 426 -26.90 -2.96 -31.17
C SER A 426 -27.75 -4.22 -31.32
N PRO A 427 -29.09 -4.11 -31.32
CA PRO A 427 -29.95 -5.22 -31.66
C PRO A 427 -29.87 -5.55 -33.15
N MET A 428 -30.03 -6.84 -33.51
CA MET A 428 -30.00 -7.29 -34.90
C MET A 428 -31.14 -6.68 -35.74
N ASP A 429 -32.28 -6.35 -35.12
CA ASP A 429 -33.40 -5.65 -35.75
C ASP A 429 -32.98 -4.39 -36.53
N LYS A 430 -32.05 -3.59 -36.00
CA LYS A 430 -31.56 -2.39 -36.69
C LYS A 430 -30.79 -2.75 -37.97
N VAL A 431 -30.09 -3.90 -37.99
CA VAL A 431 -29.41 -4.41 -39.18
C VAL A 431 -30.44 -4.83 -40.23
N TYR A 432 -31.51 -5.51 -39.84
CA TYR A 432 -32.63 -5.85 -40.72
C TYR A 432 -33.27 -4.60 -41.35
N CYS A 433 -33.57 -3.60 -40.54
CA CYS A 433 -34.14 -2.32 -41.02
C CYS A 433 -33.19 -1.60 -41.99
N TRP A 434 -31.88 -1.62 -41.72
CA TRP A 434 -30.89 -1.06 -42.64
C TRP A 434 -30.81 -1.84 -43.96
N VAL A 435 -30.84 -3.17 -43.94
CA VAL A 435 -30.85 -3.97 -45.17
C VAL A 435 -32.09 -3.67 -46.00
N GLN A 436 -33.25 -3.53 -45.36
CA GLN A 436 -34.50 -3.16 -46.03
C GLN A 436 -34.46 -1.74 -46.64
N SER A 437 -33.64 -0.83 -46.08
CA SER A 437 -33.50 0.54 -46.59
C SER A 437 -32.47 0.67 -47.73
N ILE A 438 -31.86 -0.42 -48.19
CA ILE A 438 -30.91 -0.38 -49.31
C ILE A 438 -31.70 -0.37 -50.62
N ASP A 439 -31.48 0.61 -51.48
CA ASP A 439 -32.20 0.75 -52.77
C ASP A 439 -32.01 -0.46 -53.71
N ALA A 440 -30.87 -1.17 -53.59
CA ALA A 440 -30.57 -2.39 -54.34
C ALA A 440 -31.24 -3.66 -53.77
N MET A 441 -31.86 -3.56 -52.58
CA MET A 441 -32.60 -4.67 -52.00
C MET A 441 -33.87 -4.91 -52.84
N PRO A 442 -34.14 -6.14 -53.30
CA PRO A 442 -35.41 -6.45 -53.95
C PRO A 442 -36.59 -6.04 -53.05
N LEU A 443 -37.73 -5.66 -53.64
CA LEU A 443 -38.96 -5.27 -52.93
C LEU A 443 -39.67 -6.45 -52.24
N TRP A 444 -38.90 -7.31 -51.57
CA TRP A 444 -39.37 -8.45 -50.81
C TRP A 444 -40.00 -7.99 -49.51
N ALA A 445 -41.15 -8.58 -49.17
CA ALA A 445 -41.75 -8.38 -47.86
C ALA A 445 -40.78 -8.89 -46.77
N PRO A 446 -40.80 -8.33 -45.55
CA PRO A 446 -39.91 -8.76 -44.46
C PRO A 446 -39.95 -10.27 -44.13
N GLU A 447 -41.03 -10.96 -44.52
CA GLU A 447 -41.22 -12.40 -44.33
C GLU A 447 -40.60 -13.26 -45.44
N GLN A 448 -40.25 -12.66 -46.57
CA GLN A 448 -39.76 -13.35 -47.77
C GLN A 448 -38.23 -13.49 -47.83
N TRP A 449 -37.52 -12.94 -46.84
CA TRP A 449 -36.07 -13.02 -46.78
C TRP A 449 -35.56 -13.12 -45.34
N ARG A 450 -34.36 -13.66 -45.20
CA ARG A 450 -33.67 -13.84 -43.92
C ARG A 450 -32.18 -13.58 -44.06
N LEU A 451 -31.54 -13.19 -42.97
CA LEU A 451 -30.08 -13.04 -42.92
C LEU A 451 -29.45 -14.35 -42.43
N ALA A 452 -28.42 -14.81 -43.13
CA ALA A 452 -27.62 -15.96 -42.73
C ALA A 452 -26.14 -15.60 -42.61
N THR A 453 -25.43 -16.20 -41.66
CA THR A 453 -23.97 -16.06 -41.52
C THR A 453 -23.23 -16.87 -42.57
N SER A 454 -21.98 -16.49 -42.86
CA SER A 454 -21.15 -17.22 -43.86
C SER A 454 -20.61 -18.56 -43.37
N TYR A 455 -20.02 -18.62 -42.17
CA TYR A 455 -19.49 -19.86 -41.57
C TYR A 455 -19.41 -19.76 -40.02
N PRO A 456 -19.92 -20.75 -39.26
CA PRO A 456 -20.84 -21.80 -39.72
C PRO A 456 -22.14 -21.17 -40.21
N ARG A 457 -22.71 -21.66 -41.32
CA ARG A 457 -23.91 -21.06 -41.92
C ARG A 457 -25.11 -21.25 -41.00
N THR A 458 -25.56 -20.17 -40.39
CA THR A 458 -26.70 -20.14 -39.47
C THR A 458 -27.64 -19.01 -39.83
N VAL A 459 -28.94 -19.26 -39.79
CA VAL A 459 -29.96 -18.22 -39.95
C VAL A 459 -29.99 -17.37 -38.68
N VAL A 460 -29.99 -16.06 -38.85
CA VAL A 460 -29.90 -15.09 -37.77
C VAL A 460 -31.31 -14.59 -37.44
N GLU A 461 -31.78 -14.86 -36.23
CA GLU A 461 -33.07 -14.34 -35.78
C GLU A 461 -33.05 -12.82 -35.58
N ARG A 462 -34.17 -12.16 -35.86
CA ARG A 462 -34.32 -10.70 -35.75
C ARG A 462 -34.22 -10.19 -34.30
N SER A 463 -34.60 -11.04 -33.34
CA SER A 463 -34.52 -10.82 -31.89
C SER A 463 -33.10 -11.00 -31.32
N ALA A 464 -32.15 -11.53 -32.09
CA ALA A 464 -30.81 -11.81 -31.60
C ALA A 464 -30.01 -10.53 -31.29
N GLY A 465 -29.07 -10.63 -30.34
CA GLY A 465 -28.07 -9.60 -30.12
C GLY A 465 -26.98 -9.67 -31.20
N LEU A 466 -26.52 -8.50 -31.68
CA LEU A 466 -25.40 -8.46 -32.63
C LEU A 466 -24.11 -9.02 -32.00
N VAL A 467 -23.95 -8.91 -30.68
CA VAL A 467 -22.85 -9.50 -29.91
C VAL A 467 -22.77 -11.01 -30.10
N ASP A 468 -23.92 -11.69 -30.02
CA ASP A 468 -24.01 -13.14 -29.99
C ASP A 468 -23.70 -13.73 -31.38
N VAL A 469 -24.10 -13.01 -32.42
CA VAL A 469 -23.95 -13.43 -33.82
C VAL A 469 -22.56 -13.10 -34.36
N ALA A 470 -21.98 -11.97 -33.97
CA ALA A 470 -20.63 -11.57 -34.41
C ALA A 470 -19.50 -12.36 -33.70
N GLY A 471 -19.78 -12.95 -32.54
CA GLY A 471 -18.77 -13.63 -31.73
C GLY A 471 -17.68 -12.65 -31.27
N PRO A 472 -16.45 -13.11 -30.95
CA PRO A 472 -15.35 -12.26 -30.52
C PRO A 472 -14.76 -11.37 -31.64
N GLY A 473 -15.12 -11.65 -32.91
CA GLY A 473 -14.58 -10.95 -34.07
C GLY A 473 -15.08 -9.51 -34.25
N HIS A 474 -14.29 -8.70 -34.94
CA HIS A 474 -14.65 -7.31 -35.28
C HIS A 474 -15.43 -7.20 -36.61
N GLY A 475 -15.63 -8.31 -37.32
CA GLY A 475 -16.31 -8.36 -38.61
C GLY A 475 -17.35 -9.46 -38.65
N LEU A 476 -18.55 -9.13 -39.15
CA LEU A 476 -19.64 -10.06 -39.37
C LEU A 476 -20.06 -10.00 -40.83
N MET A 477 -20.10 -11.16 -41.48
CA MET A 477 -20.55 -11.29 -42.86
C MET A 477 -21.90 -12.00 -42.91
N LEU A 478 -22.90 -11.29 -43.45
CA LEU A 478 -24.27 -11.75 -43.61
C LEU A 478 -24.61 -11.90 -45.09
N LEU A 479 -25.41 -12.90 -45.39
CA LEU A 479 -25.96 -13.22 -46.71
C LEU A 479 -27.48 -13.02 -46.62
N VAL A 480 -28.04 -12.31 -47.59
CA VAL A 480 -29.49 -12.24 -47.75
C VAL A 480 -29.95 -13.45 -48.54
N GLU A 481 -30.79 -14.26 -47.91
CA GLU A 481 -31.41 -15.44 -48.53
C GLU A 481 -32.92 -15.23 -48.65
N GLN A 482 -33.51 -15.73 -49.73
CA GLN A 482 -34.97 -15.84 -49.84
C GLN A 482 -35.45 -16.94 -48.86
N ALA A 483 -36.45 -16.61 -48.04
CA ALA A 483 -36.86 -17.42 -46.87
C ALA A 483 -37.46 -18.77 -47.26
#